data_AF-A0A2P2HYY7-F1
#
_entry.id   AF-A0A2P2HYY7-F1
#
_cell.length_a   1.000
_cell.length_b   1.000
_cell.length_c   1.000
_cell.angle_alpha   90.00
_cell.angle_beta   90.00
_cell.angle_gamma   90.00
#
_symmetry.space_group_name_H-M   'P 1'
#
loop_
_entity.id
_entity.type
_entity.pdbx_description
1 polymer ?
#
loop_
_entity_poly.entity_id
_entity_poly.type
_entity_poly.pdbx_seq_one_letter_code
_entity_poly.pdbx_strand_id
1 'polypeptide(L)'
;MIRELATEVGVEMDEEDAAVIDHLHYDTVADDGQHTLLTAPSSGLLQSSIVVGVAPAAPLLYRGTGLITDPENPLILPVLRASSTAYSHNPNTAITDYPHATGESVVLLAALQARNNARVLVSGSLEFFSDAFILSPVSTPQGGNHKQSGNGGVVDAVTRWVLKEAGVLKVIDVSHHKVGESSPPPEYTIKDDLEYHITVEQLVEGIWMPFQAKDLQLEFVRIDPFVRMALKPSSSGRFSAHFMVPDVYGVYQFKVEYNRIGFTRLYHSTQVAVRPFLHTQ
;
A
#
# COMPACT_ATOMS: atom_id res chain seq x y z
N MET A 1 12.27 -4.71 -23.35
CA MET A 1 10.81 -4.84 -23.16
C MET A 1 10.40 -4.97 -21.68
N ILE A 2 10.68 -6.06 -20.95
CA ILE A 2 10.21 -6.20 -19.54
C ILE A 2 10.91 -5.19 -18.61
N ARG A 3 12.24 -5.02 -18.73
CA ARG A 3 13.00 -4.03 -17.95
C ARG A 3 12.49 -2.61 -18.17
N GLU A 4 12.26 -2.22 -19.42
CA GLU A 4 11.71 -0.90 -19.78
C GLU A 4 10.33 -0.67 -19.15
N LEU A 5 9.44 -1.68 -19.19
CA LEU A 5 8.13 -1.59 -18.55
C LEU A 5 8.22 -1.43 -17.03
N ALA A 6 9.17 -2.13 -16.39
CA ALA A 6 9.43 -1.97 -14.95
C ALA A 6 9.92 -0.54 -14.64
N THR A 7 10.83 -0.01 -15.46
CA THR A 7 11.36 1.35 -15.31
C THR A 7 10.25 2.40 -15.44
N GLU A 8 9.29 2.23 -16.35
CA GLU A 8 8.13 3.12 -16.48
C GLU A 8 7.22 3.14 -15.23
N VAL A 9 7.24 2.08 -14.41
CA VAL A 9 6.57 2.04 -13.11
C VAL A 9 7.49 2.36 -11.93
N GLY A 10 8.69 2.87 -12.21
CA GLY A 10 9.67 3.32 -11.22
C GLY A 10 10.45 2.20 -10.53
N VAL A 11 10.46 1.00 -11.11
CA VAL A 11 11.22 -0.15 -10.62
C VAL A 11 12.32 -0.50 -11.60
N GLU A 12 13.56 -0.45 -11.16
CA GLU A 12 14.70 -0.84 -11.98
C GLU A 12 15.04 -2.31 -11.75
N MET A 13 15.18 -3.06 -12.84
CA MET A 13 15.62 -4.45 -12.81
C MET A 13 17.10 -4.52 -13.15
N ASP A 14 17.79 -5.44 -12.49
CA ASP A 14 19.21 -5.65 -12.72
C ASP A 14 19.51 -6.17 -14.14
N GLU A 15 20.80 -6.34 -14.45
CA GLU A 15 21.24 -6.86 -15.74
C GLU A 15 20.72 -8.28 -16.04
N GLU A 16 20.78 -8.64 -17.33
CA GLU A 16 20.46 -10.00 -17.74
C GLU A 16 21.46 -10.97 -17.09
N ASP A 17 20.99 -12.17 -16.73
CA ASP A 17 21.74 -13.17 -15.97
C ASP A 17 22.12 -12.79 -14.52
N ALA A 18 21.78 -11.59 -14.04
CA ALA A 18 21.93 -11.23 -12.64
C ALA A 18 20.90 -11.96 -11.77
N ALA A 19 21.36 -12.53 -10.67
CA ALA A 19 20.53 -13.18 -9.66
C ALA A 19 20.82 -12.58 -8.29
N VAL A 20 19.83 -12.63 -7.40
CA VAL A 20 20.06 -12.31 -5.99
C VAL A 20 20.75 -13.50 -5.34
N ILE A 21 21.90 -13.25 -4.75
CA ILE A 21 22.78 -14.23 -4.10
C ILE A 21 22.83 -13.90 -2.61
N ASP A 22 22.67 -14.92 -1.76
CA ASP A 22 22.90 -14.79 -0.32
C ASP A 22 23.53 -16.05 0.25
N HIS A 23 24.78 -15.93 0.70
CA HIS A 23 25.51 -17.08 1.23
C HIS A 23 25.12 -17.47 2.66
N LEU A 24 24.23 -16.71 3.32
CA LEU A 24 23.75 -17.00 4.68
C LEU A 24 22.28 -17.42 4.74
N HIS A 25 21.45 -17.03 3.77
CA HIS A 25 20.02 -17.37 3.74
C HIS A 25 19.63 -18.01 2.40
N TYR A 26 20.09 -19.24 2.17
CA TYR A 26 19.79 -20.04 0.99
C TYR A 26 19.25 -21.43 1.38
N ASP A 27 18.57 -22.11 0.47
CA ASP A 27 18.08 -23.47 0.73
C ASP A 27 19.22 -24.50 0.61
N THR A 28 19.56 -25.14 1.72
CA THR A 28 20.72 -26.07 1.79
C THR A 28 20.53 -27.38 1.04
N VAL A 29 19.31 -27.70 0.58
CA VAL A 29 18.99 -29.00 -0.03
C VAL A 29 18.73 -28.85 -1.53
N ALA A 30 17.99 -27.82 -1.92
CA ALA A 30 17.52 -27.60 -3.29
C ALA A 30 18.36 -26.59 -4.08
N ASP A 31 19.25 -25.83 -3.43
CA ASP A 31 20.19 -24.95 -4.13
C ASP A 31 21.23 -25.75 -4.93
N ASP A 32 21.72 -25.14 -6.02
CA ASP A 32 22.68 -25.76 -6.95
C ASP A 32 24.15 -25.49 -6.59
N GLY A 33 24.40 -24.86 -5.44
CA GLY A 33 25.73 -24.49 -4.96
C GLY A 33 26.14 -23.06 -5.30
N GLN A 34 25.32 -22.31 -6.06
CA GLN A 34 25.55 -20.89 -6.33
C GLN A 34 24.92 -19.97 -5.29
N HIS A 35 24.15 -20.51 -4.33
CA HIS A 35 23.45 -19.78 -3.27
C HIS A 35 22.47 -18.73 -3.84
N THR A 36 21.78 -19.10 -4.93
CA THR A 36 20.81 -18.26 -5.64
C THR A 36 19.37 -18.60 -5.29
N LEU A 37 19.12 -19.76 -4.66
CA LEU A 37 17.83 -20.11 -4.08
C LEU A 37 17.75 -19.59 -2.65
N LEU A 38 17.17 -18.41 -2.49
CA LEU A 38 17.10 -17.72 -1.21
C LEU A 38 15.99 -18.26 -0.33
N THR A 39 16.24 -18.25 0.97
CA THR A 39 15.23 -18.42 2.03
C THR A 39 14.97 -17.06 2.67
N ALA A 40 14.18 -16.22 1.99
CA ALA A 40 13.87 -14.87 2.44
C ALA A 40 13.02 -14.90 3.74
N PRO A 41 13.45 -14.22 4.81
CA PRO A 41 12.70 -14.21 6.07
C PRO A 41 11.45 -13.34 5.94
N SER A 42 10.38 -13.73 6.65
CA SER A 42 9.12 -12.99 6.68
C SER A 42 9.24 -11.57 7.24
N SER A 43 10.35 -11.24 7.94
CA SER A 43 10.65 -9.88 8.38
C SER A 43 10.90 -8.91 7.22
N GLY A 44 11.29 -9.42 6.05
CA GLY A 44 11.46 -8.62 4.83
C GLY A 44 10.14 -8.23 4.16
N LEU A 45 9.00 -8.77 4.60
CA LEU A 45 7.69 -8.43 4.05
C LEU A 45 7.24 -7.05 4.51
N LEU A 46 6.50 -6.37 3.62
CA LEU A 46 5.78 -5.15 3.93
C LEU A 46 4.86 -5.36 5.14
N GLN A 47 4.90 -4.42 6.08
CA GLN A 47 4.05 -4.43 7.28
C GLN A 47 2.60 -4.02 6.95
N SER A 48 1.92 -4.82 6.12
CA SER A 48 0.53 -4.63 5.75
C SER A 48 -0.14 -5.97 5.45
N SER A 49 -0.97 -6.45 6.37
CA SER A 49 -1.71 -7.71 6.20
C SER A 49 -2.73 -7.67 5.05
N ILE A 50 -3.09 -6.48 4.58
CA ILE A 50 -3.99 -6.29 3.43
C ILE A 50 -3.27 -6.65 2.12
N VAL A 51 -1.96 -6.41 2.05
CA VAL A 51 -1.15 -6.66 0.84
C VAL A 51 -0.54 -8.05 0.86
N VAL A 52 0.09 -8.44 1.98
CA VAL A 52 0.88 -9.69 2.05
C VAL A 52 0.22 -10.79 2.87
N GLY A 53 -0.97 -10.53 3.44
CA GLY A 53 -1.64 -11.48 4.31
C GLY A 53 -0.97 -11.60 5.68
N VAL A 54 -1.20 -12.73 6.36
CA VAL A 54 -0.53 -13.03 7.63
C VAL A 54 0.91 -13.46 7.33
N ALA A 55 1.89 -12.84 7.98
CA ALA A 55 3.29 -13.19 7.82
C ALA A 55 3.50 -14.69 8.13
N PRO A 56 4.07 -15.48 7.19
CA PRO A 56 4.25 -16.91 7.39
C PRO A 56 5.35 -17.18 8.42
N ALA A 57 5.22 -18.28 9.17
CA ALA A 57 6.28 -18.73 10.08
C ALA A 57 7.45 -19.40 9.32
N ALA A 58 7.17 -19.97 8.15
CA ALA A 58 8.18 -20.53 7.26
C ALA A 58 8.79 -19.42 6.37
N PRO A 59 10.08 -19.50 6.04
CA PRO A 59 10.70 -18.61 5.07
C PRO A 59 10.07 -18.72 3.69
N LEU A 60 10.26 -17.68 2.88
CA LEU A 60 9.85 -17.60 1.49
C LEU A 60 11.00 -18.07 0.60
N LEU A 61 10.70 -18.94 -0.36
CA LEU A 61 11.66 -19.31 -1.39
C LEU A 61 11.64 -18.28 -2.52
N TYR A 62 12.83 -17.84 -2.94
CA TYR A 62 12.99 -16.87 -4.02
C TYR A 62 14.21 -17.23 -4.87
N ARG A 63 14.05 -17.19 -6.19
CA ARG A 63 15.15 -17.31 -7.16
C ARG A 63 14.84 -16.42 -8.35
N GLY A 64 15.70 -15.44 -8.60
CA GLY A 64 15.47 -14.44 -9.63
C GLY A 64 16.39 -13.24 -9.47
N THR A 65 16.12 -12.20 -10.24
CA THR A 65 16.92 -10.96 -10.24
C THR A 65 16.52 -10.03 -9.10
N GLY A 66 17.41 -9.10 -8.73
CA GLY A 66 17.11 -8.04 -7.78
C GLY A 66 16.35 -6.89 -8.44
N LEU A 67 15.48 -6.26 -7.67
CA LEU A 67 14.81 -5.01 -8.04
C LEU A 67 15.37 -3.86 -7.19
N ILE A 68 15.44 -2.69 -7.82
CA ILE A 68 15.79 -1.42 -7.18
C ILE A 68 14.60 -0.49 -7.32
N THR A 69 14.31 0.24 -6.25
CA THR A 69 13.21 1.20 -6.20
C THR A 69 13.74 2.52 -5.71
N ASP A 70 13.30 3.62 -6.32
CA ASP A 70 13.63 4.97 -5.83
C ASP A 70 12.95 5.25 -4.47
N PRO A 71 13.70 5.48 -3.38
CA PRO A 71 13.14 5.82 -2.07
C PRO A 71 12.32 7.11 -2.06
N GLU A 72 12.59 8.04 -2.98
CA GLU A 72 11.86 9.30 -3.09
C GLU A 72 10.51 9.15 -3.78
N ASN A 73 10.23 8.00 -4.40
CA ASN A 73 8.93 7.73 -5.02
C ASN A 73 7.90 7.26 -3.98
N PRO A 74 6.92 8.12 -3.60
CA PRO A 74 5.98 7.80 -2.52
C PRO A 74 4.89 6.79 -2.95
N LEU A 75 4.83 6.41 -4.23
CA LEU A 75 3.82 5.50 -4.76
C LEU A 75 4.29 4.03 -4.78
N ILE A 76 5.59 3.81 -4.63
CA ILE A 76 6.18 2.47 -4.63
C ILE A 76 6.13 1.88 -3.22
N LEU A 77 5.81 0.60 -3.16
CA LEU A 77 5.75 -0.22 -1.97
C LEU A 77 6.74 -1.39 -2.16
N PRO A 78 7.83 -1.46 -1.39
CA PRO A 78 8.68 -2.64 -1.34
C PRO A 78 7.90 -3.75 -0.62
N VAL A 79 7.38 -4.72 -1.37
CA VAL A 79 6.51 -5.79 -0.86
C VAL A 79 7.32 -6.85 -0.12
N LEU A 80 8.48 -7.21 -0.67
CA LEU A 80 9.43 -8.13 -0.06
C LEU A 80 10.85 -7.62 -0.33
N ARG A 81 11.61 -7.39 0.74
CA ARG A 81 13.04 -7.09 0.69
C ARG A 81 13.86 -8.36 0.94
N ALA A 82 15.07 -8.38 0.37
CA ALA A 82 16.04 -9.41 0.70
C ALA A 82 16.62 -9.20 2.12
N SER A 83 17.42 -10.16 2.57
CA SER A 83 18.18 -10.04 3.82
C SER A 83 19.25 -8.94 3.72
N SER A 84 19.82 -8.54 4.85
CA SER A 84 20.94 -7.60 4.89
C SER A 84 22.25 -8.14 4.31
N THR A 85 22.34 -9.45 4.04
CA THR A 85 23.53 -10.12 3.50
C THR A 85 23.42 -10.48 2.03
N ALA A 86 22.26 -10.24 1.42
CA ALA A 86 22.02 -10.49 0.01
C ALA A 86 22.64 -9.41 -0.89
N TYR A 87 22.96 -9.77 -2.12
CA TYR A 87 23.35 -8.82 -3.18
C TYR A 87 22.90 -9.36 -4.54
N SER A 88 22.75 -8.47 -5.52
CA SER A 88 22.36 -8.87 -6.89
C SER A 88 23.57 -8.78 -7.82
N HIS A 89 23.93 -9.88 -8.47
CA HIS A 89 25.05 -9.95 -9.42
C HIS A 89 24.93 -11.19 -10.32
N ASN A 90 25.68 -11.24 -11.43
CA ASN A 90 25.80 -12.46 -12.23
C ASN A 90 26.70 -13.49 -11.51
N PRO A 91 26.18 -14.68 -11.14
CA PRO A 91 26.91 -15.67 -10.34
C PRO A 91 28.11 -16.29 -11.07
N ASN A 92 28.17 -16.21 -12.41
CA ASN A 92 29.24 -16.81 -13.20
C ASN A 92 30.46 -15.89 -13.39
N THR A 93 30.38 -14.65 -12.89
CA THR A 93 31.40 -13.63 -13.12
C THR A 93 31.94 -13.10 -11.80
N ALA A 94 33.23 -12.75 -11.77
CA ALA A 94 33.84 -12.14 -10.60
C ALA A 94 33.33 -10.71 -10.44
N ILE A 95 33.05 -10.31 -9.19
CA ILE A 95 32.63 -8.95 -8.86
C ILE A 95 33.84 -8.03 -8.99
N THR A 96 33.87 -7.20 -10.04
CA THR A 96 34.90 -6.17 -10.25
C THR A 96 34.45 -4.80 -9.78
N ASP A 97 33.15 -4.53 -9.89
CA ASP A 97 32.52 -3.27 -9.59
C ASP A 97 31.48 -3.43 -8.47
N TYR A 98 31.01 -2.31 -7.92
CA TYR A 98 30.00 -2.36 -6.87
C TYR A 98 28.70 -2.96 -7.44
N PRO A 99 28.16 -4.04 -6.84
CA PRO A 99 26.92 -4.65 -7.31
C PRO A 99 25.77 -3.65 -7.29
N HIS A 100 24.85 -3.80 -8.23
CA HIS A 100 23.80 -2.82 -8.50
C HIS A 100 22.86 -2.62 -7.28
N ALA A 101 22.63 -3.68 -6.50
CA ALA A 101 21.89 -3.63 -5.25
C ALA A 101 22.53 -4.53 -4.19
N THR A 102 22.63 -4.04 -2.95
CA THR A 102 23.21 -4.80 -1.82
C THR A 102 22.41 -4.63 -0.52
N GLY A 103 22.41 -5.67 0.31
CA GLY A 103 21.71 -5.74 1.58
C GLY A 103 20.20 -5.50 1.45
N GLU A 104 19.63 -4.81 2.44
CA GLU A 104 18.17 -4.56 2.53
C GLU A 104 17.64 -3.61 1.44
N SER A 105 18.53 -2.98 0.66
CA SER A 105 18.14 -2.19 -0.51
C SER A 105 17.67 -3.06 -1.68
N VAL A 106 18.06 -4.34 -1.71
CA VAL A 106 17.60 -5.32 -2.70
C VAL A 106 16.12 -5.62 -2.45
N VAL A 107 15.27 -5.25 -3.40
CA VAL A 107 13.84 -5.56 -3.39
C VAL A 107 13.62 -6.82 -4.24
N LEU A 108 12.85 -7.77 -3.73
CA LEU A 108 12.49 -9.02 -4.43
C LEU A 108 11.14 -8.89 -5.13
N LEU A 109 10.20 -8.21 -4.46
CA LEU A 109 8.87 -7.88 -4.96
C LEU A 109 8.61 -6.39 -4.71
N ALA A 110 8.28 -5.66 -5.76
CA ALA A 110 7.90 -4.25 -5.68
C ALA A 110 6.46 -4.08 -6.17
N ALA A 111 5.70 -3.19 -5.55
CA ALA A 111 4.37 -2.83 -6.02
C ALA A 111 4.26 -1.32 -6.21
N LEU A 112 3.45 -0.89 -7.17
CA LEU A 112 3.07 0.51 -7.38
C LEU A 112 1.56 0.65 -7.18
N GLN A 113 1.16 1.61 -6.35
CA GLN A 113 -0.22 2.10 -6.37
C GLN A 113 -0.26 3.50 -6.99
N ALA A 114 -0.74 3.58 -8.23
CA ALA A 114 -0.83 4.82 -8.98
C ALA A 114 -1.88 5.78 -8.40
N ARG A 115 -1.83 7.06 -8.80
CA ARG A 115 -2.78 8.11 -8.33
C ARG A 115 -4.24 7.84 -8.69
N ASN A 116 -4.48 7.11 -9.77
CA ASN A 116 -5.80 6.61 -10.19
C ASN A 116 -6.17 5.29 -9.50
N ASN A 117 -5.41 4.88 -8.48
CA ASN A 117 -5.53 3.61 -7.76
C ASN A 117 -5.26 2.36 -8.61
N ALA A 118 -4.65 2.44 -9.80
CA ALA A 118 -4.15 1.23 -10.47
C ALA A 118 -3.07 0.55 -9.62
N ARG A 119 -3.06 -0.79 -9.58
CA ARG A 119 -2.10 -1.59 -8.83
C ARG A 119 -1.24 -2.39 -9.80
N VAL A 120 0.07 -2.27 -9.65
CA VAL A 120 1.06 -3.04 -10.43
C VAL A 120 1.94 -3.77 -9.44
N LEU A 121 2.26 -5.03 -9.73
CA LEU A 121 3.26 -5.82 -9.01
C LEU A 121 4.36 -6.19 -9.99
N VAL A 122 5.60 -5.94 -9.58
CA VAL A 122 6.81 -6.35 -10.27
C VAL A 122 7.51 -7.38 -9.40
N SER A 123 7.77 -8.55 -9.98
CA SER A 123 8.54 -9.62 -9.34
C SER A 123 9.82 -9.86 -10.13
N GLY A 124 10.95 -9.96 -9.44
CA GLY A 124 12.20 -10.42 -10.07
C GLY A 124 12.27 -11.94 -10.23
N SER A 125 11.29 -12.69 -9.71
CA SER A 125 11.22 -14.15 -9.79
C SER A 125 9.88 -14.64 -10.33
N LEU A 126 9.94 -15.45 -11.39
CA LEU A 126 8.79 -16.21 -11.87
C LEU A 126 8.52 -17.41 -10.95
N GLU A 127 9.58 -18.08 -10.49
CA GLU A 127 9.50 -19.28 -9.65
C GLU A 127 8.83 -19.02 -8.30
N PHE A 128 8.88 -17.78 -7.79
CA PHE A 128 8.18 -17.37 -6.56
C PHE A 128 6.67 -17.72 -6.59
N PHE A 129 6.06 -17.68 -7.78
CA PHE A 129 4.63 -17.98 -8.01
C PHE A 129 4.37 -19.42 -8.47
N SER A 130 5.41 -20.26 -8.56
CA SER A 130 5.27 -21.63 -9.06
C SER A 130 4.76 -22.58 -7.98
N ASP A 131 4.01 -23.60 -8.40
CA ASP A 131 3.61 -24.71 -7.53
C ASP A 131 4.83 -25.38 -6.87
N ALA A 132 5.96 -25.44 -7.59
CA ALA A 132 7.21 -25.99 -7.07
C ALA A 132 7.64 -25.25 -5.79
N PHE A 133 7.71 -23.92 -5.81
CA PHE A 133 8.11 -23.16 -4.60
C PHE A 133 7.00 -23.14 -3.56
N ILE A 134 5.75 -23.02 -3.96
CA ILE A 134 4.60 -23.00 -3.04
C ILE A 134 4.48 -24.29 -2.22
N LEU A 135 4.82 -25.43 -2.81
CA LEU A 135 4.70 -26.75 -2.18
C LEU A 135 6.03 -27.30 -1.65
N SER A 136 7.17 -26.66 -1.96
CA SER A 136 8.49 -27.15 -1.57
C SER A 136 8.70 -27.06 -0.06
N PRO A 137 9.36 -28.07 0.56
CA PRO A 137 9.98 -27.89 1.86
C PRO A 137 11.09 -26.84 1.80
N VAL A 138 11.47 -26.33 2.96
CA VAL A 138 12.54 -25.32 3.11
C VAL A 138 13.50 -25.75 4.21
N SER A 139 14.80 -25.74 3.90
CA SER A 139 15.88 -26.11 4.83
C SER A 139 16.94 -25.01 4.87
N THR A 140 17.02 -24.29 5.98
CA THR A 140 17.93 -23.15 6.14
C THR A 140 19.27 -23.55 6.77
N PRO A 141 20.37 -22.81 6.52
CA PRO A 141 21.68 -23.11 7.09
C PRO A 141 21.72 -23.00 8.62
N GLN A 142 20.79 -22.24 9.21
CA GLN A 142 20.63 -22.09 10.66
C GLN A 142 19.92 -23.28 11.32
N GLY A 143 19.58 -24.32 10.56
CA GLY A 143 18.93 -25.55 11.05
C GLY A 143 17.39 -25.48 11.08
N GLY A 144 16.79 -24.49 10.43
CA GLY A 144 15.33 -24.39 10.29
C GLY A 144 14.83 -25.31 9.19
N ASN A 145 13.95 -26.25 9.53
CA ASN A 145 13.33 -27.17 8.58
C ASN A 145 11.81 -27.02 8.59
N HIS A 146 11.25 -26.66 7.44
CA HIS A 146 9.82 -26.48 7.24
C HIS A 146 9.32 -27.45 6.16
N LYS A 147 8.16 -28.05 6.39
CA LYS A 147 7.55 -28.98 5.42
C LYS A 147 7.08 -28.28 4.14
N GLN A 148 6.85 -26.98 4.22
CA GLN A 148 6.33 -26.16 3.13
C GLN A 148 6.84 -24.73 3.30
N SER A 149 7.12 -24.04 2.19
CA SER A 149 7.49 -22.64 2.16
C SER A 149 6.35 -21.71 2.56
N GLY A 150 6.69 -20.45 2.87
CA GLY A 150 5.71 -19.41 3.13
C GLY A 150 5.01 -18.85 1.89
N ASN A 151 5.38 -19.28 0.68
CA ASN A 151 5.02 -18.59 -0.56
C ASN A 151 3.51 -18.54 -0.81
N GLY A 152 2.80 -19.64 -0.59
CA GLY A 152 1.39 -19.77 -0.99
C GLY A 152 0.47 -18.68 -0.41
N GLY A 153 0.59 -18.40 0.89
CA GLY A 153 -0.23 -17.38 1.55
C GLY A 153 0.08 -15.96 1.07
N VAL A 154 1.35 -15.66 0.82
CA VAL A 154 1.79 -14.36 0.29
C VAL A 154 1.35 -14.20 -1.17
N VAL A 155 1.52 -15.22 -1.99
CA VAL A 155 1.09 -15.23 -3.40
C VAL A 155 -0.42 -15.00 -3.52
N ASP A 156 -1.24 -15.70 -2.74
CA ASP A 156 -2.70 -15.49 -2.71
C ASP A 156 -3.03 -14.05 -2.30
N ALA A 157 -2.48 -13.56 -1.19
CA ALA A 157 -2.78 -12.22 -0.68
C ALA A 157 -2.39 -11.11 -1.65
N VAL A 158 -1.17 -11.16 -2.20
CA VAL A 158 -0.68 -10.12 -3.13
C VAL A 158 -1.47 -10.17 -4.44
N THR A 159 -1.84 -11.35 -4.93
CA THR A 159 -2.67 -11.50 -6.13
C THR A 159 -4.05 -10.88 -5.94
N ARG A 160 -4.74 -11.20 -4.83
CA ARG A 160 -6.04 -10.59 -4.48
C ARG A 160 -5.94 -9.08 -4.33
N TRP A 161 -4.83 -8.59 -3.76
CA TRP A 161 -4.59 -7.16 -3.63
C TRP A 161 -4.43 -6.50 -5.01
N VAL A 162 -3.58 -7.02 -5.90
CA VAL A 162 -3.37 -6.46 -7.24
C VAL A 162 -4.69 -6.45 -8.05
N LEU A 163 -5.44 -7.55 -8.00
CA LEU A 163 -6.69 -7.74 -8.75
C LEU A 163 -7.93 -7.04 -8.15
N LYS A 164 -7.74 -6.14 -7.16
CA LYS A 164 -8.81 -5.36 -6.54
C LYS A 164 -9.86 -6.19 -5.79
N GLU A 165 -9.46 -7.33 -5.24
CA GLU A 165 -10.32 -8.14 -4.36
C GLU A 165 -10.10 -7.82 -2.87
N ALA A 166 -8.93 -7.27 -2.52
CA ALA A 166 -8.59 -6.85 -1.16
C ALA A 166 -8.26 -5.36 -1.07
N GLY A 167 -8.57 -4.72 0.07
CA GLY A 167 -8.21 -3.32 0.35
C GLY A 167 -8.87 -2.29 -0.58
N VAL A 168 -10.07 -2.56 -1.07
CA VAL A 168 -10.81 -1.61 -1.94
C VAL A 168 -11.82 -0.83 -1.12
N LEU A 169 -11.75 0.50 -1.22
CA LEU A 169 -12.64 1.43 -0.55
C LEU A 169 -13.39 2.26 -1.59
N LYS A 170 -14.63 2.64 -1.29
CA LYS A 170 -15.39 3.60 -2.09
C LYS A 170 -16.19 4.55 -1.20
N VAL A 171 -16.38 5.77 -1.69
CA VAL A 171 -17.33 6.73 -1.12
C VAL A 171 -18.70 6.43 -1.72
N ILE A 172 -19.72 6.31 -0.88
CA ILE A 172 -21.10 6.05 -1.30
C ILE A 172 -21.91 7.33 -1.36
N ASP A 173 -21.86 8.10 -0.29
CA ASP A 173 -22.71 9.28 -0.11
C ASP A 173 -21.98 10.31 0.74
N VAL A 174 -22.24 11.58 0.44
CA VAL A 174 -21.72 12.73 1.18
C VAL A 174 -22.84 13.74 1.35
N SER A 175 -23.03 14.20 2.58
CA SER A 175 -24.04 15.20 2.91
C SER A 175 -23.48 16.20 3.91
N HIS A 176 -23.81 17.47 3.73
CA HIS A 176 -23.48 18.53 4.68
C HIS A 176 -24.65 19.51 4.77
N HIS A 177 -24.92 20.04 5.96
CA HIS A 177 -25.99 21.01 6.20
C HIS A 177 -25.74 21.75 7.52
N LYS A 178 -26.55 22.78 7.79
CA LYS A 178 -26.54 23.41 9.12
C LYS A 178 -27.15 22.46 10.15
N VAL A 179 -26.74 22.59 11.41
CA VAL A 179 -27.38 21.85 12.50
C VAL A 179 -28.87 22.20 12.56
N GLY A 180 -29.74 21.19 12.61
CA GLY A 180 -31.20 21.35 12.62
C GLY A 180 -31.85 21.44 11.23
N GLU A 181 -31.06 21.51 10.16
CA GLU A 181 -31.53 21.40 8.77
C GLU A 181 -31.28 19.98 8.23
N SER A 182 -31.77 19.69 7.02
CA SER A 182 -31.58 18.38 6.36
C SER A 182 -31.03 18.47 4.94
N SER A 183 -30.83 19.69 4.43
CA SER A 183 -30.34 19.95 3.07
C SER A 183 -29.20 20.97 3.11
N PRO A 184 -28.22 20.88 2.21
CA PRO A 184 -27.17 21.88 2.13
C PRO A 184 -27.76 23.25 1.77
N PRO A 185 -27.38 24.33 2.48
CA PRO A 185 -27.78 25.68 2.08
C PRO A 185 -27.03 26.10 0.80
N PRO A 186 -27.53 27.11 0.07
CA PRO A 186 -26.81 27.68 -1.08
C PRO A 186 -25.43 28.25 -0.70
N GLU A 187 -25.33 28.79 0.51
CA GLU A 187 -24.13 29.36 1.09
C GLU A 187 -24.20 29.24 2.62
N TYR A 188 -23.04 29.09 3.25
CA TYR A 188 -22.89 29.18 4.70
C TYR A 188 -22.55 30.62 5.10
N THR A 189 -22.84 30.96 6.34
CA THR A 189 -22.39 32.19 6.99
C THR A 189 -21.25 31.86 7.95
N ILE A 190 -20.34 32.80 8.18
CA ILE A 190 -19.34 32.68 9.26
C ILE A 190 -20.02 32.31 10.58
N LYS A 191 -19.39 31.46 11.38
CA LYS A 191 -19.92 30.97 12.66
C LYS A 191 -21.22 30.15 12.58
N ASP A 192 -21.68 29.76 11.40
CA ASP A 192 -22.73 28.75 11.28
C ASP A 192 -22.28 27.43 11.94
N ASP A 193 -23.22 26.74 12.58
CA ASP A 193 -22.98 25.41 13.13
C ASP A 193 -23.30 24.34 12.07
N LEU A 194 -22.36 23.43 11.82
CA LEU A 194 -22.34 22.59 10.62
C LEU A 194 -22.21 21.11 10.94
N GLU A 195 -23.02 20.29 10.27
CA GLU A 195 -22.86 18.83 10.24
C GLU A 195 -22.35 18.37 8.88
N TYR A 196 -21.36 17.49 8.91
CA TYR A 196 -20.81 16.83 7.73
C TYR A 196 -20.89 15.32 7.91
N HIS A 197 -21.25 14.62 6.83
CA HIS A 197 -21.28 13.17 6.80
C HIS A 197 -20.65 12.63 5.51
N ILE A 198 -19.94 11.52 5.64
CA ILE A 198 -19.44 10.72 4.52
C ILE A 198 -19.66 9.24 4.82
N THR A 199 -20.21 8.50 3.86
CA THR A 199 -20.40 7.05 3.96
C THR A 199 -19.35 6.35 3.12
N VAL A 200 -18.59 5.45 3.75
CA VAL A 200 -17.51 4.69 3.10
C VAL A 200 -17.80 3.20 3.23
N GLU A 201 -17.64 2.48 2.13
CA GLU A 201 -17.73 1.02 2.09
C GLU A 201 -16.39 0.40 1.68
N GLN A 202 -16.15 -0.81 2.16
CA GLN A 202 -15.04 -1.66 1.80
C GLN A 202 -15.54 -2.91 1.07
N LEU A 203 -14.83 -3.34 0.04
CA LEU A 203 -15.07 -4.64 -0.59
C LEU A 203 -14.41 -5.74 0.24
N VAL A 204 -15.20 -6.71 0.67
CA VAL A 204 -14.75 -7.90 1.38
C VAL A 204 -15.43 -9.11 0.77
N GLU A 205 -14.64 -10.03 0.21
CA GLU A 205 -15.14 -11.26 -0.43
C GLU A 205 -16.23 -10.99 -1.51
N GLY A 206 -16.03 -9.92 -2.29
CA GLY A 206 -16.95 -9.52 -3.36
C GLY A 206 -18.21 -8.77 -2.89
N ILE A 207 -18.40 -8.59 -1.57
CA ILE A 207 -19.54 -7.90 -0.99
C ILE A 207 -19.08 -6.55 -0.43
N TRP A 208 -19.85 -5.49 -0.72
CA TRP A 208 -19.61 -4.19 -0.12
C TRP A 208 -20.16 -4.16 1.31
N MET A 209 -19.27 -3.86 2.26
CA MET A 209 -19.59 -3.76 3.67
C MET A 209 -19.24 -2.38 4.23
N PRO A 210 -19.90 -1.93 5.30
CA PRO A 210 -19.52 -0.73 6.03
C PRO A 210 -18.02 -0.68 6.38
N PHE A 211 -17.32 0.38 5.96
CA PHE A 211 -15.92 0.56 6.35
C PHE A 211 -15.81 1.03 7.80
N GLN A 212 -14.89 0.43 8.54
CA GLN A 212 -14.66 0.73 9.95
C GLN A 212 -13.25 1.25 10.15
N ALA A 213 -13.13 2.52 10.56
CA ALA A 213 -11.87 3.18 10.86
C ALA A 213 -12.04 4.18 12.00
N LYS A 214 -10.97 4.44 12.75
CA LYS A 214 -10.96 5.43 13.84
C LYS A 214 -10.20 6.70 13.48
N ASP A 215 -9.52 6.69 12.34
CA ASP A 215 -8.50 7.66 11.94
C ASP A 215 -8.84 8.38 10.63
N LEU A 216 -10.10 8.31 10.18
CA LEU A 216 -10.60 9.10 9.05
C LEU A 216 -10.72 10.57 9.49
N GLN A 217 -10.22 11.50 8.67
CA GLN A 217 -10.18 12.92 9.00
C GLN A 217 -10.92 13.76 7.97
N LEU A 218 -11.57 14.81 8.46
CA LEU A 218 -12.11 15.89 7.66
C LEU A 218 -11.19 17.11 7.79
N GLU A 219 -10.92 17.74 6.65
CA GLU A 219 -10.32 19.07 6.57
C GLU A 219 -11.33 20.05 5.97
N PHE A 220 -11.46 21.23 6.57
CA PHE A 220 -12.17 22.37 6.00
C PHE A 220 -11.14 23.40 5.55
N VAL A 221 -10.93 23.49 4.24
CA VAL A 221 -9.73 24.08 3.63
C VAL A 221 -10.10 25.25 2.72
N ARG A 222 -9.24 26.25 2.63
CA ARG A 222 -9.29 27.26 1.56
C ARG A 222 -7.99 27.28 0.74
N ILE A 223 -6.91 27.75 1.37
CA ILE A 223 -5.54 27.56 0.89
C ILE A 223 -4.89 26.55 1.83
N ASP A 224 -4.92 26.88 3.12
CA ASP A 224 -4.52 26.00 4.23
C ASP A 224 -5.74 25.46 4.98
N PRO A 225 -5.61 24.33 5.70
CA PRO A 225 -6.70 23.78 6.51
C PRO A 225 -6.99 24.69 7.72
N PHE A 226 -8.21 25.20 7.80
CA PHE A 226 -8.70 25.99 8.95
C PHE A 226 -9.21 25.08 10.07
N VAL A 227 -9.89 24.00 9.70
CA VAL A 227 -10.36 22.97 10.62
C VAL A 227 -9.80 21.64 10.13
N ARG A 228 -9.22 20.86 11.05
CA ARG A 228 -8.86 19.46 10.83
C ARG A 228 -9.35 18.68 12.04
N MET A 229 -10.19 17.67 11.80
CA MET A 229 -10.73 16.86 12.88
C MET A 229 -10.94 15.41 12.45
N ALA A 230 -10.85 14.49 13.41
CA ALA A 230 -11.25 13.10 13.20
C ALA A 230 -12.77 13.00 13.07
N LEU A 231 -13.22 12.23 12.09
CA LEU A 231 -14.63 11.92 11.93
C LEU A 231 -15.05 10.84 12.93
N LYS A 232 -16.25 11.00 13.51
CA LYS A 232 -16.86 10.02 14.40
C LYS A 232 -17.43 8.86 13.56
N PRO A 233 -16.94 7.62 13.72
CA PRO A 233 -17.44 6.48 12.97
C PRO A 233 -18.78 5.98 13.52
N SER A 234 -19.55 5.31 12.65
CA SER A 234 -20.77 4.58 12.97
C SER A 234 -20.69 3.14 12.42
N SER A 235 -21.46 2.22 13.00
CA SER A 235 -21.54 0.83 12.54
C SER A 235 -22.04 0.69 11.10
N SER A 236 -22.76 1.68 10.57
CA SER A 236 -23.23 1.74 9.18
C SER A 236 -22.15 2.17 8.17
N GLY A 237 -20.93 2.50 8.61
CA GLY A 237 -19.87 3.02 7.73
C GLY A 237 -20.07 4.50 7.40
N ARG A 238 -21.04 5.15 8.05
CA ARG A 238 -21.21 6.60 8.05
C ARG A 238 -20.26 7.22 9.08
N PHE A 239 -19.53 8.23 8.64
CA PHE A 239 -18.61 9.02 9.43
C PHE A 239 -19.16 10.44 9.54
N SER A 240 -19.13 11.03 10.74
CA SER A 240 -19.70 12.36 10.97
C SER A 240 -18.74 13.33 11.65
N ALA A 241 -18.87 14.61 11.30
CA ALA A 241 -18.25 15.72 11.99
C ALA A 241 -19.30 16.78 12.30
N HIS A 242 -19.11 17.46 13.42
CA HIS A 242 -19.91 18.59 13.85
C HIS A 242 -18.94 19.68 14.30
N PHE A 243 -19.00 20.85 13.66
CA PHE A 243 -18.09 21.96 13.94
C PHE A 243 -18.68 23.30 13.49
N MET A 244 -18.13 24.38 14.04
CA MET A 244 -18.51 25.74 13.69
C MET A 244 -17.64 26.27 12.54
N VAL A 245 -18.27 26.91 11.56
CA VAL A 245 -17.57 27.56 10.43
C VAL A 245 -16.66 28.70 10.96
N PRO A 246 -15.40 28.80 10.48
CA PRO A 246 -14.47 29.85 10.91
C PRO A 246 -15.01 31.28 10.68
N ASP A 247 -14.40 32.25 11.35
CA ASP A 247 -14.74 33.68 11.24
C ASP A 247 -14.19 34.37 9.98
N VAL A 248 -13.49 33.61 9.13
CA VAL A 248 -12.96 34.06 7.85
C VAL A 248 -13.90 33.62 6.73
N TYR A 249 -14.37 34.57 5.92
CA TYR A 249 -15.21 34.29 4.76
C TYR A 249 -14.39 33.90 3.52
N GLY A 250 -15.05 33.32 2.53
CA GLY A 250 -14.45 32.92 1.25
C GLY A 250 -15.01 31.60 0.75
N VAL A 251 -14.35 31.02 -0.25
CA VAL A 251 -14.72 29.72 -0.80
C VAL A 251 -13.89 28.65 -0.09
N TYR A 252 -14.57 27.70 0.55
CA TYR A 252 -13.96 26.60 1.28
C TYR A 252 -14.22 25.27 0.57
N GLN A 253 -13.49 24.24 1.00
CA GLN A 253 -13.67 22.87 0.59
C GLN A 253 -13.72 21.97 1.82
N PHE A 254 -14.74 21.12 1.90
CA PHE A 254 -14.63 19.90 2.68
C PHE A 254 -13.68 18.98 1.93
N LYS A 255 -12.68 18.43 2.61
CA LYS A 255 -11.74 17.48 2.05
C LYS A 255 -11.62 16.29 2.98
N VAL A 256 -11.85 15.11 2.45
CA VAL A 256 -11.58 13.83 3.13
C VAL A 256 -10.58 13.07 2.28
N GLU A 257 -9.39 12.85 2.84
CA GLU A 257 -8.33 12.06 2.20
C GLU A 257 -7.91 10.93 3.13
N TYR A 258 -8.10 9.69 2.68
CA TYR A 258 -7.65 8.50 3.38
C TYR A 258 -6.60 7.79 2.54
N ASN A 259 -5.35 7.90 2.96
CA ASN A 259 -4.22 7.26 2.33
C ASN A 259 -3.52 6.35 3.35
N ARG A 260 -3.72 5.04 3.21
CA ARG A 260 -3.15 4.00 4.07
C ARG A 260 -2.61 2.87 3.20
N ILE A 261 -1.46 2.32 3.59
CA ILE A 261 -0.79 1.24 2.86
C ILE A 261 -1.75 0.05 2.70
N GLY A 262 -1.92 -0.40 1.46
CA GLY A 262 -2.80 -1.52 1.10
C GLY A 262 -4.24 -1.11 0.77
N PHE A 263 -4.73 0.02 1.25
CA PHE A 263 -6.05 0.52 0.88
C PHE A 263 -6.02 1.38 -0.38
N THR A 264 -7.15 1.40 -1.09
CA THR A 264 -7.42 2.39 -2.13
C THR A 264 -7.31 3.79 -1.53
N ARG A 265 -6.59 4.70 -2.19
CA ARG A 265 -6.53 6.11 -1.79
C ARG A 265 -7.91 6.71 -2.03
N LEU A 266 -8.59 7.03 -0.94
CA LEU A 266 -9.88 7.70 -0.95
C LEU A 266 -9.62 9.20 -0.92
N TYR A 267 -10.16 9.91 -1.90
CA TYR A 267 -10.12 11.37 -1.95
C TYR A 267 -11.50 11.87 -2.35
N HIS A 268 -12.08 12.71 -1.52
CA HIS A 268 -13.34 13.38 -1.79
C HIS A 268 -13.22 14.86 -1.43
N SER A 269 -13.75 15.73 -2.27
CA SER A 269 -13.78 17.15 -2.02
C SER A 269 -15.08 17.79 -2.49
N THR A 270 -15.68 18.62 -1.63
CA THR A 270 -16.90 19.38 -1.93
C THR A 270 -16.66 20.85 -1.61
N GLN A 271 -16.85 21.71 -2.61
CA GLN A 271 -16.66 23.14 -2.49
C GLN A 271 -17.93 23.82 -1.95
N VAL A 272 -17.75 24.79 -1.06
CA VAL A 272 -18.84 25.59 -0.48
C VAL A 272 -18.45 27.05 -0.34
N ALA A 273 -19.41 27.96 -0.45
CA ALA A 273 -19.19 29.37 -0.19
C ALA A 273 -19.52 29.69 1.28
N VAL A 274 -18.65 30.46 1.94
CA VAL A 274 -18.87 31.03 3.27
C VAL A 274 -18.89 32.54 3.14
N ARG A 275 -20.02 33.17 3.45
CA ARG A 275 -20.19 34.61 3.40
C ARG A 275 -20.10 35.25 4.80
N PRO A 276 -19.77 36.56 4.90
CA PRO A 276 -19.93 37.29 6.14
C PRO A 276 -21.41 37.46 6.51
N PHE A 277 -21.69 37.99 7.71
CA PHE A 277 -23.04 38.38 8.12
C PHE A 277 -23.64 39.42 7.18
N LEU A 278 -24.96 39.33 6.94
CA LEU A 278 -25.71 40.40 6.29
C LEU A 278 -25.96 41.54 7.28
N HIS A 279 -26.32 42.72 6.79
CA HIS A 279 -26.68 43.87 7.64
C HIS A 279 -27.93 43.64 8.51
N THR A 280 -28.70 42.58 8.26
CA THR A 280 -29.93 42.22 8.98
C THR A 280 -29.75 41.06 9.96
N GLN A 281 -28.54 40.51 10.11
CA GLN A 281 -28.20 39.40 11.00
C GLN A 281 -27.29 39.90 12.12
#